data_AF-A0A9P8FND2-F1
#
_entry.id   AF-A0A9P8FND2-F1
#
_cell.length_a   1.000
_cell.length_b   1.000
_cell.length_c   1.000
_cell.angle_alpha   90.00
_cell.angle_beta   90.00
_cell.angle_gamma   90.00
#
_symmetry.space_group_name_H-M   'P 1'
#
loop_
_entity.id
_entity.type
_entity.pdbx_description
1 polymer ?
#
loop_
_entity_poly.entity_id
_entity_poly.type
_entity_poly.pdbx_seq_one_letter_code
_entity_poly.pdbx_strand_id
1 'polypeptide(L)'
;MVVAKKAVLNVTTQQNRFHKLKQESASTEITVKDLSITIGNHEILSHAQLQLHPGRHYVLVGRNGVALLRAMAEGLVLPDSIQVLLLGQVQEDEDYGSPAAVSPDETVLEHILRSDKQRERRLNDASRLSTAMDNVDDPTAMLKVYQEELTAASKRLDQLDISSDLGVEESTTVKEEIQNAIDMLADVQASLVAVQLFHLAFKLDMLTRPRWTPWAQKPKHDPYYLE
;
A
#
# COMPACT_ATOMS: atom_id res chain seq x y z
N MET A 1 17.50 -16.80 -3.26
CA MET A 1 17.04 -15.68 -4.11
C MET A 1 17.03 -16.17 -5.56
N VAL A 2 15.92 -16.75 -6.01
CA VAL A 2 15.78 -17.21 -7.39
C VAL A 2 15.16 -16.05 -8.15
N VAL A 3 16.01 -15.32 -8.88
CA VAL A 3 15.56 -14.31 -9.84
C VAL A 3 14.68 -15.05 -10.85
N ALA A 4 13.38 -14.76 -10.86
CA ALA A 4 12.46 -15.29 -11.85
C ALA A 4 12.92 -14.77 -13.22
N LYS A 5 13.62 -15.63 -13.96
CA LYS A 5 14.12 -15.31 -15.29
C LYS A 5 12.90 -15.10 -16.18
N LYS A 6 12.66 -13.85 -16.62
CA LYS A 6 11.62 -13.51 -17.58
C LYS A 6 11.68 -14.52 -18.73
N ALA A 7 10.64 -15.35 -18.85
CA ALA A 7 10.64 -16.44 -19.80
C ALA A 7 10.68 -15.86 -21.22
N VAL A 8 11.66 -16.29 -22.02
CA VAL A 8 11.81 -15.82 -23.40
C VAL A 8 10.68 -16.42 -24.23
N LEU A 9 9.78 -15.55 -24.68
CA LEU A 9 8.67 -15.87 -25.56
C LEU A 9 9.16 -15.75 -27.01
N ASN A 10 9.12 -16.86 -27.75
CA ASN A 10 9.49 -16.90 -29.16
C ASN A 10 8.23 -17.13 -29.99
N VAL A 11 7.98 -16.21 -30.93
CA VAL A 11 6.80 -16.22 -31.81
C VAL A 11 7.28 -16.31 -33.26
N THR A 12 6.77 -17.29 -33.99
CA THR A 12 6.98 -17.42 -35.43
C THR A 12 5.63 -17.34 -36.13
N THR A 13 5.59 -16.61 -37.25
CA THR A 13 4.40 -16.47 -38.09
C THR A 13 4.78 -16.51 -39.55
N GLN A 14 3.90 -17.03 -40.40
CA GLN A 14 4.09 -16.97 -41.84
C GLN A 14 3.62 -15.61 -42.36
N GLN A 15 4.56 -14.71 -42.63
CA GLN A 15 4.27 -13.46 -43.32
C GLN A 15 4.33 -13.65 -44.84
N ASN A 16 3.21 -13.37 -45.53
CA ASN A 16 3.21 -13.36 -46.99
C ASN A 16 3.96 -12.12 -47.50
N ARG A 17 5.06 -12.31 -48.23
CA ARG A 17 5.91 -11.25 -48.80
C ARG A 17 5.15 -10.26 -49.70
N PHE A 18 4.00 -10.66 -50.24
CA PHE A 18 3.13 -9.81 -51.07
C PHE A 18 2.22 -8.87 -50.27
N HIS A 19 2.12 -9.02 -48.93
CA HIS A 19 1.30 -8.13 -48.08
C HIS A 19 2.02 -6.83 -47.67
N LYS A 20 3.36 -6.79 -47.70
CA LYS A 20 4.14 -5.57 -47.38
C LYS A 20 3.97 -4.43 -48.40
N LEU A 21 3.51 -4.74 -49.62
CA LEU A 21 3.25 -3.77 -50.68
C LEU A 21 1.85 -3.15 -50.64
N LYS A 22 0.96 -3.64 -49.76
CA LYS A 22 -0.44 -3.18 -49.65
C LYS A 22 -0.79 -2.62 -48.26
N GLN A 23 0.21 -2.13 -47.54
CA GLN A 23 0.05 -1.54 -46.20
C GLN A 23 -0.48 -0.09 -46.26
N GLU A 24 -1.38 0.19 -47.21
CA GLU A 24 -2.34 1.30 -47.20
C GLU A 24 -3.78 0.76 -47.28
N SER A 25 -3.97 -0.54 -47.04
CA SER A 25 -5.32 -1.12 -47.03
C SER A 25 -5.95 -0.82 -45.66
N ALA A 26 -6.88 0.13 -45.65
CA ALA A 26 -7.74 0.54 -44.54
C ALA A 26 -8.62 -0.58 -43.93
N SER A 27 -8.29 -1.85 -44.13
CA SER A 27 -9.00 -2.98 -43.57
C SER A 27 -8.56 -3.20 -42.13
N THR A 28 -9.46 -2.93 -41.18
CA THR A 28 -9.31 -3.23 -39.74
C THR A 28 -9.34 -4.74 -39.44
N GLU A 29 -9.19 -5.59 -40.45
CA GLU A 29 -9.21 -7.05 -40.32
C GLU A 29 -7.79 -7.59 -40.20
N ILE A 30 -7.57 -8.41 -39.16
CA ILE A 30 -6.26 -8.97 -38.85
C ILE A 30 -6.31 -10.46 -39.17
N THR A 31 -5.45 -10.93 -40.05
CA THR A 31 -5.28 -12.36 -40.35
C THR A 31 -3.82 -12.75 -40.15
N VAL A 32 -3.57 -13.64 -39.19
CA VAL A 32 -2.26 -14.23 -38.93
C VAL A 32 -2.32 -15.70 -39.31
N LYS A 33 -1.44 -16.11 -40.24
CA LYS A 33 -1.32 -17.49 -40.69
C LYS A 33 -0.11 -18.15 -40.04
N ASP A 34 -0.28 -19.43 -39.74
CA ASP A 34 0.80 -20.31 -39.29
C ASP A 34 1.53 -19.75 -38.04
N LEU A 35 0.74 -19.41 -37.03
CA LEU A 35 1.22 -18.86 -35.76
C LEU A 35 1.68 -20.01 -34.85
N SER A 36 2.96 -20.00 -34.51
CA SER A 36 3.53 -20.87 -33.50
C SER A 36 4.13 -20.05 -32.36
N ILE A 37 3.78 -20.41 -31.12
CA ILE A 37 4.25 -19.74 -29.90
C ILE A 37 4.96 -20.76 -29.03
N THR A 38 6.19 -20.43 -28.66
CA THR A 38 7.06 -21.24 -27.80
C THR A 38 7.53 -20.42 -26.61
N ILE A 39 7.55 -21.02 -25.43
CA ILE A 39 8.14 -20.44 -24.22
C ILE A 39 9.30 -21.33 -23.80
N GLY A 40 10.53 -20.82 -23.93
CA GLY A 40 11.74 -21.62 -23.73
C GLY A 40 11.79 -22.82 -24.67
N ASN A 41 11.67 -24.04 -24.12
CA ASN A 41 11.69 -25.30 -24.88
C ASN A 41 10.30 -25.94 -25.06
N HIS A 42 9.23 -25.25 -24.63
CA HIS A 42 7.87 -25.79 -24.68
C HIS A 42 7.04 -25.07 -25.75
N GLU A 43 6.44 -25.83 -26.65
CA GLU A 43 5.51 -25.32 -27.65
C GLU A 43 4.11 -25.22 -27.06
N ILE A 44 3.55 -24.02 -27.05
CA ILE A 44 2.23 -23.72 -26.47
C ILE A 44 1.15 -23.71 -27.54
N LEU A 45 1.49 -23.15 -28.70
CA LEU A 45 0.62 -23.10 -29.87
C LEU A 45 1.45 -23.51 -31.08
N SER A 46 0.91 -24.43 -31.87
CA SER A 46 1.54 -24.98 -33.07
C SER A 46 0.65 -24.72 -34.29
N HIS A 47 1.17 -24.03 -35.30
CA HIS A 47 0.52 -23.84 -36.61
C HIS A 47 -0.93 -23.30 -36.54
N ALA A 48 -1.21 -22.41 -35.58
CA ALA A 48 -2.53 -21.84 -35.38
C ALA A 48 -2.86 -20.78 -36.44
N GLN A 49 -4.15 -20.63 -36.75
CA GLN A 49 -4.64 -19.55 -37.61
C GLN A 49 -5.49 -18.61 -36.76
N LEU A 50 -5.13 -17.33 -36.75
CA LEU A 50 -5.84 -16.29 -36.01
C LEU A 50 -6.46 -15.30 -36.99
N GLN A 51 -7.76 -15.12 -36.90
CA GLN A 51 -8.52 -14.13 -37.67
C GLN A 51 -9.34 -13.28 -36.72
N LEU A 52 -9.11 -11.98 -36.76
CA LEU A 52 -9.85 -11.00 -35.95
C LEU A 52 -10.54 -10.02 -36.90
N HIS A 53 -11.86 -10.09 -36.90
CA HIS A 53 -12.71 -9.10 -37.58
C HIS A 53 -13.06 -7.93 -36.65
N PRO A 54 -13.19 -6.71 -37.19
CA PRO A 54 -13.61 -5.54 -36.42
C PRO A 54 -15.03 -5.72 -35.85
N GLY A 55 -15.27 -5.14 -34.67
CA GLY A 55 -16.58 -5.17 -34.00
C GLY A 55 -16.99 -6.54 -33.45
N ARG A 56 -16.08 -7.52 -33.40
CA ARG A 56 -16.32 -8.83 -32.79
C ARG A 56 -15.54 -8.99 -31.49
N HIS A 57 -16.22 -9.51 -30.48
CA HIS A 57 -15.62 -9.85 -29.20
C HIS A 57 -15.19 -11.32 -29.23
N TYR A 58 -13.89 -11.56 -29.03
CA TYR A 58 -13.33 -12.90 -28.95
C TYR A 58 -12.99 -13.22 -27.49
N VAL A 59 -13.29 -14.45 -27.09
CA VAL A 59 -12.93 -14.95 -25.76
C VAL A 59 -11.93 -16.09 -25.95
N LEU A 60 -10.77 -15.96 -25.30
CA LEU A 60 -9.77 -17.01 -25.23
C LEU A 60 -9.96 -17.78 -23.93
N VAL A 61 -10.22 -19.08 -24.03
CA VAL A 61 -10.42 -19.96 -22.88
C VAL A 61 -9.22 -20.89 -22.74
N GLY A 62 -8.71 -21.02 -21.52
CA GLY A 62 -7.64 -21.97 -21.18
C GLY A 62 -6.25 -21.34 -21.03
N ARG A 63 -5.29 -22.16 -20.56
CA ARG A 63 -3.93 -21.73 -20.18
C ARG A 63 -3.12 -21.16 -21.36
N ASN A 64 -3.38 -21.62 -22.57
CA ASN A 64 -2.66 -21.16 -23.77
C ASN A 64 -3.14 -19.77 -24.22
N GLY A 65 -4.33 -19.34 -23.81
CA GLY A 65 -4.88 -18.02 -24.12
C GLY A 65 -4.07 -16.89 -23.51
N VAL A 66 -3.54 -17.10 -22.30
CA VAL A 66 -2.69 -16.10 -21.61
C VAL A 66 -1.40 -15.85 -22.37
N ALA A 67 -0.76 -16.91 -22.89
CA ALA A 67 0.46 -16.80 -23.68
C ALA A 67 0.22 -16.04 -25.00
N LEU A 68 -0.91 -16.28 -25.66
CA LEU A 68 -1.29 -15.56 -26.87
C LEU A 68 -1.57 -14.07 -26.59
N LEU A 69 -2.32 -13.76 -25.52
CA LEU A 69 -2.58 -12.38 -25.10
C LEU A 69 -1.29 -11.65 -24.76
N ARG A 70 -0.36 -12.31 -24.06
CA ARG A 70 0.97 -11.76 -23.79
C ARG A 70 1.78 -11.52 -25.07
N ALA A 71 1.72 -12.42 -26.04
CA ALA A 71 2.39 -12.24 -27.33
C ALA A 71 1.82 -11.05 -28.13
N MET A 72 0.51 -10.78 -27.99
CA MET A 72 -0.12 -9.58 -28.55
C MET A 72 0.27 -8.31 -27.80
N ALA A 73 0.40 -8.39 -26.47
CA ALA A 73 0.88 -7.29 -25.60
C ALA A 73 2.23 -6.74 -26.05
N GLU A 74 3.15 -7.68 -26.34
CA GLU A 74 4.53 -7.38 -26.70
C GLU A 74 4.66 -6.97 -28.18
N GLY A 75 3.55 -6.91 -28.93
CA GLY A 75 3.53 -6.52 -30.35
C GLY A 75 4.16 -7.56 -31.28
N LEU A 76 4.35 -8.80 -30.83
CA LEU A 76 5.04 -9.83 -31.62
C LEU A 76 4.16 -10.50 -32.69
N VAL A 77 2.84 -10.48 -32.48
CA VAL A 77 1.85 -11.15 -33.34
C VAL A 77 1.14 -10.17 -34.27
N LEU A 78 0.98 -8.92 -33.84
CA LEU A 78 0.13 -7.94 -34.51
C LEU A 78 0.97 -6.90 -35.28
N PRO A 79 0.42 -6.30 -36.36
CA PRO A 79 1.06 -5.18 -37.03
C PRO A 79 1.29 -3.97 -36.11
N ASP A 80 2.41 -3.27 -36.28
CA ASP A 80 2.80 -2.08 -35.52
C ASP A 80 1.75 -0.94 -35.53
N SER A 81 0.82 -0.95 -36.49
CA SER A 81 -0.27 0.02 -36.59
C SER A 81 -1.37 -0.17 -35.55
N ILE A 82 -1.42 -1.31 -34.85
CA ILE A 82 -2.45 -1.63 -33.87
C ILE A 82 -1.90 -1.46 -32.46
N GLN A 83 -2.53 -0.57 -31.69
CA GLN A 83 -2.24 -0.44 -30.26
C GLN A 83 -3.06 -1.45 -29.47
N VAL A 84 -2.38 -2.25 -28.65
CA VAL A 84 -3.00 -3.27 -27.81
C VAL A 84 -2.95 -2.79 -26.37
N LEU A 85 -4.12 -2.67 -25.73
CA LEU A 85 -4.22 -2.46 -24.29
C LEU A 85 -4.62 -3.78 -23.64
N LEU A 86 -3.73 -4.37 -22.83
CA LEU A 86 -4.13 -5.48 -21.97
C LEU A 86 -4.69 -4.93 -20.67
N LEU A 87 -5.95 -5.25 -20.44
CA LEU A 87 -6.59 -5.09 -19.14
C LEU A 87 -6.46 -6.40 -18.39
N GLY A 88 -5.41 -6.54 -17.59
CA GLY A 88 -5.23 -7.65 -16.67
C GLY A 88 -5.93 -7.37 -15.34
N GLN A 89 -6.84 -8.25 -14.90
CA GLN A 89 -7.25 -8.33 -13.49
C GLN A 89 -6.29 -9.17 -12.64
N VAL A 90 -5.24 -9.72 -13.24
CA VAL A 90 -4.21 -10.44 -12.50
C VAL A 90 -3.31 -9.39 -11.87
N GLN A 91 -3.46 -9.20 -10.55
CA GLN A 91 -2.41 -8.64 -9.71
C GLN A 91 -1.17 -9.50 -9.95
N GLU A 92 -0.32 -9.08 -10.86
CA GLU A 92 1.09 -9.41 -10.74
C GLU A 92 1.55 -8.67 -9.49
N ASP A 93 1.66 -9.42 -8.39
CA ASP A 93 2.23 -9.01 -7.11
C ASP A 93 3.72 -8.66 -7.28
N GLU A 94 4.02 -7.63 -8.09
CA GLU A 94 5.38 -7.09 -8.22
C GLU A 94 5.55 -5.69 -7.60
N ASP A 95 4.50 -5.12 -7.00
CA ASP A 95 4.70 -3.95 -6.16
C ASP A 95 3.68 -3.88 -5.01
N TYR A 96 4.15 -3.43 -3.84
CA TYR A 96 3.52 -3.42 -2.50
C TYR A 96 3.73 -4.64 -1.59
N GLY A 97 4.90 -4.66 -0.96
CA GLY A 97 4.98 -4.75 0.51
C GLY A 97 4.57 -6.07 1.16
N SER A 98 5.56 -6.94 1.34
CA SER A 98 5.58 -8.11 2.23
C SER A 98 4.73 -9.31 1.77
N PRO A 99 5.34 -10.34 1.15
CA PRO A 99 4.72 -11.65 1.05
C PRO A 99 4.80 -12.26 2.45
N ALA A 100 3.82 -11.99 3.30
CA ALA A 100 3.66 -12.79 4.51
C ALA A 100 3.45 -14.24 4.03
N ALA A 101 4.44 -15.08 4.30
CA ALA A 101 4.61 -16.42 3.76
C ALA A 101 3.27 -17.18 3.72
N VAL A 102 2.92 -17.73 2.56
CA VAL A 102 1.89 -18.76 2.45
C VAL A 102 2.40 -19.95 3.25
N SER A 103 1.79 -20.23 4.40
CA SER A 103 2.10 -21.42 5.18
C SER A 103 1.59 -22.65 4.41
N PRO A 104 2.31 -23.78 4.40
CA PRO A 104 1.91 -24.98 3.66
C PRO A 104 0.61 -25.62 4.20
N ASP A 105 0.12 -25.18 5.34
CA ASP A 105 -1.10 -25.66 6.01
C ASP A 105 -2.31 -24.72 5.85
N GLU A 106 -2.21 -23.65 5.05
CA GLU A 106 -3.32 -22.71 4.82
C GLU A 106 -4.46 -23.40 4.08
N THR A 107 -5.66 -23.38 4.68
CA THR A 107 -6.84 -23.96 4.04
C THR A 107 -7.28 -23.08 2.86
N VAL A 108 -7.93 -23.68 1.86
CA VAL A 108 -8.48 -22.94 0.70
C VAL A 108 -9.40 -21.79 1.15
N LEU A 109 -10.17 -22.02 2.22
CA LEU A 109 -11.04 -20.99 2.79
C LEU A 109 -10.23 -19.84 3.41
N GLU A 110 -9.15 -20.14 4.11
CA GLU A 110 -8.27 -19.15 4.73
C GLU A 110 -7.56 -18.29 3.69
N HIS A 111 -7.09 -18.91 2.61
CA HIS A 111 -6.52 -18.20 1.46
C HIS A 111 -7.52 -17.25 0.81
N ILE A 112 -8.78 -17.69 0.64
CA ILE A 112 -9.85 -16.85 0.11
C ILE A 112 -10.16 -15.69 1.06
N LEU A 113 -10.23 -15.95 2.37
CA LEU A 113 -10.49 -14.92 3.38
C LEU A 113 -9.36 -13.88 3.46
N ARG A 114 -8.12 -14.30 3.26
CA ARG A 114 -6.93 -13.44 3.23
C ARG A 114 -6.82 -12.63 1.93
N SER A 115 -7.37 -13.17 0.84
CA SER A 115 -7.44 -12.47 -0.44
C SER A 115 -8.39 -11.26 -0.40
N ASP A 116 -9.33 -11.21 0.54
CA ASP A 116 -10.14 -10.01 0.81
C ASP A 116 -9.31 -8.94 1.52
N LYS A 117 -8.64 -8.11 0.72
CA LYS A 117 -7.77 -7.02 1.18
C LYS A 117 -8.51 -6.00 2.06
N GLN A 118 -9.81 -5.78 1.85
CA GLN A 118 -10.55 -4.82 2.67
C GLN A 118 -10.80 -5.39 4.07
N ARG A 119 -11.23 -6.66 4.13
CA ARG A 119 -11.43 -7.37 5.40
C ARG A 119 -10.12 -7.47 6.18
N GLU A 120 -9.05 -7.89 5.53
CA GLU A 120 -7.74 -8.10 6.18
C GLU A 120 -7.19 -6.78 6.75
N ARG A 121 -7.32 -5.68 6.01
CA ARG A 121 -6.96 -4.34 6.52
C ARG A 121 -7.75 -3.98 7.78
N ARG A 122 -9.09 -4.10 7.75
CA ARG A 122 -9.93 -3.78 8.91
C ARG A 122 -9.61 -4.65 10.13
N LEU A 123 -9.30 -5.93 9.92
CA LEU A 123 -8.90 -6.83 11.00
C LEU A 123 -7.54 -6.44 11.59
N ASN A 124 -6.57 -6.08 10.73
CA ASN A 124 -5.27 -5.60 11.17
C ASN A 124 -5.43 -4.30 11.98
N ASP A 125 -6.16 -3.31 11.45
CA ASP A 125 -6.41 -2.02 12.11
C ASP A 125 -7.10 -2.24 13.47
N ALA A 126 -8.11 -3.11 13.53
CA ALA A 126 -8.78 -3.46 14.79
C ALA A 126 -7.84 -4.14 15.80
N SER A 127 -6.98 -5.06 15.35
CA SER A 127 -6.01 -5.71 16.23
C SER A 127 -4.92 -4.75 16.73
N ARG A 128 -4.47 -3.81 15.88
CA ARG A 128 -3.53 -2.74 16.25
C ARG A 128 -4.15 -1.78 17.26
N LEU A 129 -5.41 -1.40 17.07
CA LEU A 129 -6.13 -0.56 18.02
C LEU A 129 -6.35 -1.27 19.35
N SER A 130 -6.77 -2.53 19.33
CA SER A 130 -6.96 -3.35 20.55
C SER A 130 -5.65 -3.47 21.34
N THR A 131 -4.54 -3.80 20.67
CA THR A 131 -3.23 -3.89 21.34
C THR A 131 -2.77 -2.55 21.90
N ALA A 132 -3.04 -1.44 21.21
CA ALA A 132 -2.76 -0.10 21.73
C ALA A 132 -3.65 0.29 22.92
N MET A 133 -4.90 -0.20 22.98
CA MET A 133 -5.81 0.01 24.12
C MET A 133 -5.38 -0.79 25.36
N ASP A 134 -4.89 -2.01 25.16
CA ASP A 134 -4.47 -2.91 26.25
C ASP A 134 -3.09 -2.56 26.83
N ASN A 135 -2.34 -1.65 26.18
CA ASN A 135 -1.04 -1.18 26.64
C ASN A 135 -1.18 -0.18 27.81
N VAL A 136 -1.10 -0.69 29.04
CA VAL A 136 -1.19 0.09 30.28
C VAL A 136 0.05 0.99 30.51
N ASP A 137 1.20 0.63 29.94
CA ASP A 137 2.48 1.31 30.19
C ASP A 137 2.68 2.63 29.40
N ASP A 138 2.01 2.80 28.26
CA ASP A 138 2.10 4.02 27.44
C ASP A 138 0.71 4.56 27.05
N PRO A 139 0.13 5.50 27.81
CA PRO A 139 -1.14 6.12 27.47
C PRO A 139 -1.09 6.98 26.19
N THR A 140 0.10 7.29 25.67
CA THR A 140 0.25 8.01 24.39
C THR A 140 0.18 7.08 23.18
N ALA A 141 0.35 5.77 23.37
CA ALA A 141 0.31 4.79 22.29
C ALA A 141 -1.05 4.76 21.59
N MET A 142 -2.14 4.83 22.35
CA MET A 142 -3.50 4.93 21.81
C MET A 142 -3.66 6.17 20.91
N LEU A 143 -3.24 7.34 21.39
CA LEU A 143 -3.37 8.60 20.66
C LEU A 143 -2.55 8.59 19.36
N LYS A 144 -1.36 7.97 19.36
CA LYS A 144 -0.52 7.83 18.16
C LYS A 144 -1.19 6.97 17.10
N VAL A 145 -1.76 5.83 17.47
CA VAL A 145 -2.48 4.96 16.52
C VAL A 145 -3.70 5.67 15.95
N TYR A 146 -4.46 6.42 16.76
CA TYR A 146 -5.58 7.23 16.26
C TYR A 146 -5.15 8.32 15.28
N GLN A 147 -4.04 9.02 15.54
CA GLN A 147 -3.50 10.01 14.60
C GLN A 147 -3.03 9.37 13.29
N GLU A 148 -2.37 8.22 13.36
CA GLU A 148 -1.97 7.45 12.17
C GLU A 148 -3.18 7.06 11.32
N GLU A 149 -4.27 6.60 11.95
CA GLU A 149 -5.51 6.25 11.23
C GLU A 149 -6.20 7.47 10.61
N LEU A 150 -6.28 8.60 11.32
CA LEU A 150 -6.87 9.83 10.80
C LEU A 150 -6.07 10.41 9.63
N THR A 151 -4.75 10.43 9.74
CA THR A 151 -3.87 10.88 8.64
C THR A 151 -3.95 9.94 7.43
N ALA A 152 -4.09 8.64 7.65
CA ALA A 152 -4.32 7.67 6.58
C ALA A 152 -5.71 7.87 5.93
N ALA A 153 -6.75 8.16 6.70
CA ALA A 153 -8.09 8.45 6.20
C ALA A 153 -8.12 9.74 5.35
N SER A 154 -7.45 10.80 5.80
CA SER A 154 -7.31 12.04 5.02
C SER A 154 -6.65 11.79 3.66
N LYS A 155 -5.54 11.05 3.62
CA LYS A 155 -4.86 10.68 2.36
C LYS A 155 -5.74 9.86 1.42
N ARG A 156 -6.63 9.02 1.94
CA ARG A 156 -7.59 8.25 1.13
C ARG A 156 -8.65 9.17 0.51
N LEU A 157 -9.14 10.16 1.26
CA LEU A 157 -10.05 11.19 0.73
C LEU A 157 -9.38 12.03 -0.37
N ASP A 158 -8.10 12.38 -0.21
CA ASP A 158 -7.33 13.08 -1.25
C ASP A 158 -7.19 12.29 -2.56
N GLN A 159 -7.09 10.96 -2.48
CA GLN A 159 -7.03 10.09 -3.65
C GLN A 159 -8.38 9.96 -4.38
N LEU A 160 -9.50 10.16 -3.68
CA LEU A 160 -10.85 10.07 -4.24
C LEU A 160 -11.30 11.36 -4.93
N ASP A 161 -10.81 12.52 -4.50
CA ASP A 161 -11.08 13.83 -5.13
C ASP A 161 -10.60 13.91 -6.59
N ILE A 162 -9.68 13.04 -7.01
CA ILE A 162 -9.24 12.93 -8.41
C ILE A 162 -10.37 12.35 -9.31
N SER A 163 -11.44 11.79 -8.73
CA SER A 163 -12.50 11.08 -9.46
C SER A 163 -13.91 11.68 -9.37
N SER A 164 -14.14 12.73 -8.58
CA SER A 164 -15.49 13.30 -8.35
C SER A 164 -15.63 14.74 -8.84
N ASP A 165 -15.99 14.89 -10.11
CA ASP A 165 -16.40 16.17 -10.71
C ASP A 165 -17.86 16.56 -10.34
N LEU A 166 -18.43 15.94 -9.30
CA LEU A 166 -19.81 16.15 -8.81
C LEU A 166 -19.85 16.05 -7.28
N GLY A 167 -19.67 17.17 -6.56
CA GLY A 167 -19.90 17.23 -5.10
C GLY A 167 -18.88 18.01 -4.26
N VAL A 168 -18.39 19.15 -4.76
CA VAL A 168 -17.24 19.89 -4.19
C VAL A 168 -17.46 20.43 -2.76
N GLU A 169 -18.69 20.68 -2.31
CA GLU A 169 -18.93 21.36 -1.03
C GLU A 169 -18.92 20.45 0.22
N GLU A 170 -19.24 19.16 0.10
CA GLU A 170 -19.18 18.23 1.24
C GLU A 170 -17.78 17.62 1.44
N SER A 171 -16.97 17.49 0.38
CA SER A 171 -15.62 16.92 0.49
C SER A 171 -14.64 17.87 1.20
N THR A 172 -14.74 19.18 0.95
CA THR A 172 -13.87 20.19 1.56
C THR A 172 -14.14 20.34 3.06
N THR A 173 -15.40 20.30 3.49
CA THR A 173 -15.79 20.42 4.90
C THR A 173 -15.32 19.22 5.71
N VAL A 174 -15.48 18.00 5.20
CA VAL A 174 -15.01 16.78 5.86
C VAL A 174 -13.49 16.77 6.00
N LYS A 175 -12.75 17.25 4.99
CA LYS A 175 -11.28 17.37 5.08
C LYS A 175 -10.83 18.39 6.12
N GLU A 176 -11.50 19.54 6.18
CA GLU A 176 -11.21 20.57 7.20
C GLU A 176 -11.49 20.06 8.62
N GLU A 177 -12.59 19.32 8.82
CA GLU A 177 -12.91 18.70 10.11
C GLU A 177 -11.86 17.65 10.52
N ILE A 178 -11.41 16.81 9.58
CA ILE A 178 -10.37 15.81 9.85
C ILE A 178 -9.03 16.49 10.20
N GLN A 179 -8.65 17.55 9.48
CA GLN A 179 -7.42 18.28 9.77
C GLN A 179 -7.48 18.97 11.15
N ASN A 180 -8.61 19.60 11.49
CA ASN A 180 -8.83 20.18 12.82
C ASN A 180 -8.72 19.11 13.92
N ALA A 181 -9.26 17.91 13.70
CA ALA A 181 -9.15 16.81 14.66
C ALA A 181 -7.70 16.34 14.85
N ILE A 182 -6.91 16.27 13.78
CA ILE A 182 -5.48 15.94 13.84
C ILE A 182 -4.72 16.98 14.68
N ASP A 183 -4.98 18.27 14.45
CA ASP A 183 -4.29 19.36 15.15
C ASP A 183 -4.66 19.40 16.63
N MET A 184 -5.93 19.19 16.97
CA MET A 184 -6.38 19.08 18.37
C MET A 184 -5.72 17.89 19.10
N LEU A 185 -5.60 16.73 18.44
CA LEU A 185 -4.94 15.57 19.04
C LEU A 185 -3.44 15.77 19.24
N ALA A 186 -2.78 16.49 18.32
CA ALA A 186 -1.37 16.85 18.46
C ALA A 186 -1.13 17.77 19.67
N ASP A 187 -2.02 18.74 19.90
CA ASP A 187 -1.93 19.64 21.04
C ASP A 187 -2.19 18.90 22.38
N VAL A 188 -3.18 17.99 22.39
CA VAL A 188 -3.44 17.13 23.57
C VAL A 188 -2.22 16.26 23.89
N GLN A 189 -1.57 15.66 22.89
CA GLN A 189 -0.33 14.89 23.11
C GLN A 189 0.80 15.77 23.66
N ALA A 190 1.00 16.98 23.12
CA ALA A 190 2.01 17.91 23.59
C ALA A 190 1.77 18.30 25.07
N SER A 191 0.51 18.54 25.44
CA SER A 191 0.13 18.84 26.83
C SER A 191 0.38 17.66 27.77
N LEU A 192 0.08 16.42 27.33
CA LEU A 192 0.26 15.21 28.13
C LEU A 192 1.74 14.92 28.37
N VAL A 193 2.59 15.09 27.35
CA VAL A 193 4.06 14.98 27.47
C VAL A 193 4.61 16.05 28.43
N ALA A 194 4.12 17.28 28.34
CA ALA A 194 4.53 18.36 29.26
C ALA A 194 4.16 18.04 30.72
N VAL A 195 2.97 17.49 30.96
CA VAL A 195 2.53 17.07 32.31
C VAL A 195 3.37 15.91 32.83
N GLN A 196 3.70 14.92 31.99
CA GLN A 196 4.56 13.81 32.39
C GLN A 196 5.98 14.29 32.74
N LEU A 197 6.57 15.16 31.92
CA LEU A 197 7.87 15.77 32.18
C LEU A 197 7.87 16.61 33.46
N PHE A 198 6.81 17.39 33.69
CA PHE A 198 6.65 18.16 34.92
C PHE A 198 6.55 17.26 36.16
N HIS A 199 5.79 16.17 36.08
CA HIS A 199 5.69 15.20 37.18
C HIS A 199 7.03 14.50 37.47
N LEU A 200 7.80 14.18 36.43
CA LEU A 200 9.14 13.59 36.56
C LEU A 200 10.14 14.58 37.17
N ALA A 201 10.12 15.83 36.70
CA ALA A 201 10.95 16.92 37.23
C ALA A 201 10.62 17.21 38.70
N PHE A 202 9.33 17.21 39.07
CA PHE A 202 8.88 17.38 40.44
C PHE A 202 9.32 16.23 41.36
N LYS A 203 9.25 14.97 40.88
CA LYS A 203 9.79 13.81 41.60
C LYS A 203 11.31 13.91 41.79
N LEU A 204 12.05 14.38 40.79
CA LEU A 204 13.50 14.62 40.89
C LEU A 204 13.84 15.73 41.90
N ASP A 205 13.07 16.83 41.90
CA ASP A 205 13.24 17.93 42.86
C ASP A 205 12.98 17.45 44.29
N MET A 206 11.91 16.67 44.51
CA MET A 206 11.64 16.07 45.83
C MET A 206 12.75 15.15 46.34
N LEU A 207 13.44 14.42 45.45
CA LEU A 207 14.53 13.51 45.82
C LEU A 207 15.86 14.24 46.11
N THR A 208 16.02 15.48 45.63
CA THR A 208 17.26 16.25 45.74
C THR A 208 17.22 17.38 46.78
N ARG A 209 16.09 17.59 47.47
CA ARG A 209 16.02 18.61 48.54
C ARG A 209 16.86 18.20 49.76
N PRO A 210 17.79 19.06 50.24
CA PRO A 210 18.47 18.83 51.51
C PRO A 210 17.49 18.96 52.68
N ARG A 211 17.54 17.99 53.62
CA ARG A 211 16.79 18.00 54.88
C ARG A 211 17.12 19.28 55.66
N TRP A 212 16.13 20.15 55.83
CA TRP A 212 16.19 21.27 56.77
C TRP A 212 16.50 20.76 58.18
N THR A 213 17.62 21.15 58.77
CA THR A 213 17.91 20.98 60.21
C THR A 213 17.55 22.27 60.96
N PRO A 214 16.56 22.25 61.87
CA PRO A 214 16.22 23.41 62.69
C PRO A 214 16.88 23.29 64.07
N TRP A 215 18.00 23.98 64.30
CA TRP A 215 18.45 24.40 65.64
C TRP A 215 19.64 25.37 65.55
N ALA A 216 19.38 26.64 65.85
CA ALA A 216 20.39 27.56 66.38
C ALA A 216 19.68 28.73 67.08
N GLN A 217 18.90 28.42 68.11
CA GLN A 217 18.59 29.40 69.16
C GLN A 217 19.74 29.39 70.18
N LYS A 218 20.35 30.57 70.36
CA LYS A 218 21.22 31.02 71.49
C LYS A 218 20.69 30.53 72.87
N PRO A 219 21.47 30.43 73.98
CA PRO A 219 22.15 31.56 74.70
C PRO A 219 23.45 31.13 75.48
N LYS A 220 24.24 31.92 76.24
CA LYS A 220 24.02 32.87 77.36
C LYS A 220 25.33 33.67 77.69
N HIS A 221 25.19 34.87 78.28
CA HIS A 221 25.94 35.53 79.40
C HIS A 221 27.27 34.89 79.88
N ASP A 222 28.32 35.57 80.35
CA ASP A 222 28.79 36.94 80.72
C ASP A 222 30.29 36.72 81.16
N PRO A 223 31.06 37.55 81.93
CA PRO A 223 31.04 38.98 82.27
C PRO A 223 32.46 39.67 82.23
N TYR A 224 32.55 40.96 82.64
CA TYR A 224 33.74 41.74 83.10
C TYR A 224 34.74 42.28 82.05
N TYR A 225 35.36 43.47 82.10
CA TYR A 225 35.41 44.68 82.95
C TYR A 225 36.16 45.79 82.13
N LEU A 226 35.82 47.08 82.36
CA LEU A 226 36.67 48.32 82.36
C LEU A 226 37.53 48.65 81.10
N GLU A 227 37.65 49.88 80.59
CA GLU A 227 37.54 51.26 81.12
C GLU A 227 36.90 52.20 80.07
#